data_AF-A0A2U2CQF3-F1
#
_entry.id   AF-A0A2U2CQF3-F1
#
_cell.length_a   1.000
_cell.length_b   1.000
_cell.length_c   1.000
_cell.angle_alpha   90.00
_cell.angle_beta   90.00
_cell.angle_gamma   90.00
#
_symmetry.space_group_name_H-M   'P 1'
#
loop_
_entity.id
_entity.type
_entity.pdbx_description
1 polymer ?
#
loop_
_entity_poly.entity_id
_entity_poly.type
_entity_poly.pdbx_seq_one_letter_code
_entity_poly.pdbx_strand_id
1 'polypeptide(L)'
;MDQVVSVIGPPDSRDGSKAIWTYERISTNRVPVQHYINGRYVTIGFRTERIRYHCTYTAALNAGRIASSQYDGNNCYPFAPKLPT
;
A
#
# COMPACT_ATOMS: atom_id res chain seq x y z
N MET A 1 -8.77 -16.28 18.33
CA MET A 1 -8.27 -16.09 16.96
C MET A 1 -8.39 -14.61 16.67
N ASP A 2 -7.30 -13.95 16.31
CA ASP A 2 -7.28 -12.50 16.20
C ASP A 2 -8.07 -12.06 14.97
N GLN A 3 -9.01 -11.13 15.16
CA GLN A 3 -9.91 -10.59 14.12
C GLN A 3 -9.15 -10.09 12.87
N VAL A 4 -7.89 -9.70 13.04
CA VAL A 4 -6.99 -9.20 12.00
C VAL A 4 -6.52 -10.30 11.08
N VAL A 5 -6.11 -11.44 11.64
CA VAL A 5 -5.57 -12.56 10.86
C VAL A 5 -6.64 -13.13 9.94
N SER A 6 -7.91 -13.11 10.36
CA SER A 6 -9.03 -13.54 9.52
C SER A 6 -9.35 -12.60 8.36
N VAL A 7 -9.03 -11.31 8.46
CA VAL A 7 -9.32 -10.32 7.40
C VAL A 7 -8.11 -10.14 6.47
N ILE A 8 -6.92 -10.16 7.03
CA ILE A 8 -5.68 -9.73 6.37
C ILE A 8 -4.78 -10.92 6.00
N GLY A 9 -4.97 -12.07 6.66
CA GLY A 9 -4.01 -13.16 6.66
C GLY A 9 -2.97 -13.03 7.77
N PRO A 10 -2.08 -14.02 7.91
CA PRO A 10 -1.05 -14.02 8.95
C PRO A 10 -0.08 -12.84 8.75
N PRO A 11 0.37 -12.20 9.84
CA PRO A 11 1.42 -11.17 9.77
C PRO A 11 2.76 -11.76 9.38
N ASP A 12 3.62 -10.95 8.76
CA ASP A 12 5.02 -11.31 8.50
C ASP A 12 5.80 -11.45 9.82
N SER A 13 5.45 -10.63 10.80
CA SER A 13 6.03 -10.68 12.13
C SER A 13 4.99 -10.37 13.21
N ARG A 14 5.04 -11.11 14.32
CA ARG A 14 4.16 -10.89 15.46
C ARG A 14 4.91 -11.15 16.76
N ASP A 15 4.69 -10.28 17.72
CA ASP A 15 4.99 -10.52 19.14
C ASP A 15 3.72 -10.38 19.99
N GLY A 16 3.83 -10.55 21.31
CA GLY A 16 2.68 -10.48 22.22
C GLY A 16 1.97 -9.13 22.27
N SER A 17 2.63 -8.08 21.78
CA SER A 17 2.18 -6.69 21.83
C SER A 17 2.00 -6.04 20.46
N LYS A 18 2.45 -6.66 19.37
CA LYS A 18 2.35 -6.11 18.02
C LYS A 18 2.28 -7.17 16.93
N ALA A 19 1.67 -6.82 15.81
CA ALA A 19 1.71 -7.59 14.58
C ALA A 19 1.98 -6.65 13.39
N ILE A 20 2.80 -7.11 12.45
CA ILE A 20 3.32 -6.33 11.34
C ILE A 20 3.07 -7.07 10.03
N TRP A 21 2.53 -6.35 9.05
CA TRP A 21 2.35 -6.79 7.67
C TRP A 21 3.05 -5.81 6.74
N THR A 22 3.78 -6.34 5.77
CA THR A 22 4.50 -5.59 4.75
C THR A 22 3.95 -5.93 3.39
N TYR A 23 3.61 -4.88 2.63
CA TYR A 23 3.04 -4.98 1.30
C TYR A 23 3.93 -4.22 0.34
N GLU A 24 4.48 -4.94 -0.63
CA GLU A 24 5.19 -4.35 -1.74
C GLU A 24 4.49 -4.65 -3.06
N ARG A 25 4.30 -3.63 -3.87
CA ARG A 25 3.83 -3.80 -5.26
C ARG A 25 4.61 -2.89 -6.18
N ILE A 26 5.05 -3.47 -7.30
CA ILE A 26 5.62 -2.71 -8.40
C ILE A 26 4.52 -2.55 -9.44
N SER A 27 4.18 -1.31 -9.78
CA SER A 27 3.30 -0.99 -10.88
C SER A 27 4.08 -0.36 -12.03
N THR A 28 3.70 -0.71 -13.25
CA THR A 28 4.26 -0.13 -14.46
C THR A 28 3.26 0.88 -14.99
N ASN A 29 3.61 2.17 -14.90
CA ASN A 29 2.78 3.25 -15.40
C ASN A 29 3.26 3.66 -16.80
N ARG A 30 2.32 3.86 -17.72
CA ARG A 30 2.61 4.41 -19.07
C ARG A 30 2.21 5.87 -19.08
N VAL A 31 3.20 6.75 -19.07
CA VAL A 31 2.98 8.20 -19.04
C VAL A 31 3.06 8.73 -20.47
N PRO A 32 2.03 9.40 -20.99
CA PRO A 32 2.08 10.00 -22.32
C PRO A 32 3.12 11.11 -22.34
N VAL A 33 3.99 11.08 -23.36
CA VAL A 33 4.89 12.19 -23.65
C VAL A 33 4.13 13.15 -24.54
N GLN A 34 3.90 14.35 -24.03
CA GLN A 34 3.17 15.40 -24.73
C GLN A 34 4.15 16.43 -25.31
N HIS A 35 3.82 16.91 -26.51
CA HIS A 35 4.55 17.99 -27.17
C HIS A 35 3.58 19.09 -27.60
N TYR A 36 4.03 20.34 -27.55
CA TYR A 36 3.19 21.48 -27.90
C TYR A 36 3.48 21.90 -29.35
N ILE A 37 2.51 21.73 -30.24
CA ILE A 37 2.63 22.05 -31.66
C ILE A 37 1.43 22.90 -32.07
N ASN A 38 1.69 24.05 -32.70
CA ASN A 38 0.66 24.94 -33.25
C ASN A 38 -0.48 25.26 -32.28
N GLY A 39 -0.15 25.57 -31.02
CA GLY A 39 -1.16 25.95 -30.04
C GLY A 39 -1.81 24.79 -29.25
N ARG A 40 -1.45 23.53 -29.54
CA ARG A 40 -2.09 22.34 -28.94
C ARG A 40 -1.07 21.33 -28.41
N TYR A 41 -1.39 20.69 -27.28
CA TYR A 41 -0.68 19.52 -26.79
C TYR A 41 -1.09 18.26 -27.59
N VAL A 42 -0.10 17.59 -28.16
CA VAL A 42 -0.26 16.30 -28.85
C VAL A 42 0.57 15.23 -28.15
N THR A 43 0.02 14.03 -27.99
CA THR A 43 0.77 12.88 -27.47
C THR A 43 1.65 12.33 -28.58
N ILE A 44 2.96 12.38 -28.39
CA ILE A 44 3.96 11.92 -29.37
C ILE A 44 4.56 10.56 -29.02
N GLY A 45 4.21 10.01 -27.87
CA GLY A 45 4.68 8.70 -27.43
C GLY A 45 4.30 8.41 -25.98
N PHE A 46 4.85 7.33 -25.46
CA PHE A 46 4.68 6.93 -24.06
C PHE A 46 6.03 6.56 -23.48
N ARG A 47 6.33 7.05 -22.28
CA ARG A 47 7.43 6.52 -21.47
C ARG A 47 6.87 5.57 -20.42
N THR A 48 7.65 4.56 -20.09
CA THR A 48 7.30 3.59 -19.07
C THR A 48 8.04 3.94 -17.79
N GLU A 49 7.29 4.08 -16.70
CA GLU A 49 7.83 4.31 -15.37
C GLU A 49 7.45 3.16 -14.45
N ARG A 50 8.40 2.65 -13.68
CA ARG A 50 8.13 1.65 -12.65
C ARG A 50 8.00 2.37 -11.31
N ILE A 51 6.82 2.31 -10.73
CA ILE A 51 6.55 2.89 -9.42
C ILE A 51 6.52 1.73 -8.41
N ARG A 52 7.40 1.79 -7.41
CA ARG A 52 7.38 0.86 -6.29
C ARG A 52 6.53 1.46 -5.18
N TYR A 53 5.46 0.76 -4.83
CA TYR A 53 4.65 1.05 -3.66
C TYR A 53 5.07 0.14 -2.53
N HIS A 54 5.23 0.72 -1.35
CA HIS A 54 5.44 -0.01 -0.10
C HIS A 54 4.42 0.49 0.92
N CYS A 55 3.90 -0.45 1.70
CA CYS A 55 3.04 -0.16 2.83
C CYS A 55 3.33 -1.15 3.95
N THR A 56 3.57 -0.64 5.14
CA THR A 56 3.70 -1.42 6.36
C THR A 56 2.49 -1.13 7.24
N TYR A 57 1.73 -2.16 7.56
CA TYR A 57 0.65 -2.09 8.54
C TYR A 57 1.15 -2.65 9.87
N THR A 58 1.09 -1.83 10.92
CA THR A 58 1.46 -2.22 12.28
C THR A 58 0.23 -2.14 13.17
N ALA A 59 -0.14 -3.25 13.79
CA ALA A 59 -1.20 -3.30 14.79
C ALA A 59 -0.58 -3.53 16.18
N ALA A 60 -0.85 -2.64 17.14
CA ALA A 60 -0.58 -2.89 18.54
C ALA A 60 -1.67 -3.81 19.10
N LEU A 61 -1.25 -4.89 19.74
CA LEU A 61 -2.12 -5.89 20.34
C LEU A 61 -2.16 -5.70 21.86
N ASN A 62 -3.35 -5.64 22.43
CA ASN A 62 -3.59 -5.73 23.85
C ASN A 62 -4.48 -6.95 24.11
N ALA A 63 -3.98 -7.91 24.90
CA ALA A 63 -4.64 -9.19 25.16
C ALA A 63 -5.11 -9.92 23.88
N GLY A 64 -4.31 -9.87 22.81
CA GLY A 64 -4.63 -10.52 21.52
C GLY A 64 -5.68 -9.80 20.67
N ARG A 65 -6.10 -8.58 21.06
CA ARG A 65 -6.99 -7.71 20.27
C ARG A 65 -6.25 -6.47 19.82
N ILE A 66 -6.66 -5.87 18.71
CA ILE A 66 -6.07 -4.58 18.30
C ILE A 66 -6.45 -3.52 19.32
N ALA A 67 -5.44 -2.87 19.89
CA ALA A 67 -5.62 -1.65 20.67
C ALA A 67 -5.48 -0.40 19.77
N SER A 68 -4.52 -0.43 18.84
CA SER A 68 -4.31 0.64 17.87
C SER A 68 -3.64 0.10 16.62
N SER A 69 -3.72 0.84 15.53
CA SER A 69 -3.07 0.46 14.29
C SER A 69 -2.56 1.65 13.52
N GLN A 70 -1.49 1.46 12.76
CA GLN A 70 -0.86 2.48 11.95
C GLN A 70 -0.47 1.90 10.59
N TYR A 71 -0.61 2.72 9.56
CA TYR A 71 -0.06 2.48 8.24
C TYR A 71 1.12 3.43 8.02
N ASP A 72 2.19 2.89 7.46
CA ASP A 72 3.38 3.66 7.08
C ASP A 72 3.81 3.29 5.66
N GLY A 73 4.25 4.28 4.87
CA GLY A 73 4.77 4.06 3.52
C GLY A 73 4.23 5.02 2.46
N ASN A 74 4.76 4.89 1.23
CA ASN A 74 4.51 5.86 0.16
C ASN A 74 3.16 5.74 -0.54
N ASN A 75 2.43 4.63 -0.37
CA ASN A 75 1.05 4.52 -0.81
C ASN A 75 0.35 3.30 -0.18
N CYS A 76 -0.25 3.51 0.98
CA CYS A 76 -1.01 2.47 1.67
C CYS A 76 -2.45 2.32 1.17
N TYR A 77 -3.06 3.33 0.55
CA TYR A 77 -4.48 3.33 0.19
C TYR A 77 -4.98 2.08 -0.58
N PRO A 78 -4.25 1.58 -1.60
CA PRO A 78 -4.69 0.39 -2.35
C PRO A 78 -4.31 -0.95 -1.70
N PHE A 79 -3.42 -0.97 -0.70
CA PHE A 79 -2.86 -2.21 -0.12
C PHE A 79 -3.16 -2.38 1.37
N ALA A 80 -3.60 -1.32 2.02
CA ALA A 80 -4.03 -1.31 3.40
C ALA A 80 -5.28 -2.19 3.54
N PRO A 81 -5.22 -3.28 4.29
CA PRO A 81 -6.41 -4.02 4.68
C PRO A 81 -7.40 -3.11 5.37
N LYS A 82 -8.61 -2.99 4.82
CA LYS A 82 -9.69 -2.19 5.43
C LYS A 82 -10.29 -2.99 6.57
N LEU A 83 -9.86 -2.70 7.79
CA LEU A 83 -10.50 -3.25 8.96
C LEU A 83 -11.82 -2.52 9.23
N PRO A 84 -12.93 -3.25 9.46
CA PRO A 84 -14.15 -2.61 9.92
C PRO A 84 -13.87 -1.98 11.29
N THR A 85 -14.05 -0.66 11.37
CA THR A 85 -14.02 0.13 12.61
C THR A 85 -15.17 -0.25 13.52
#